data_AF-A0AAD9D095-F1
#
_entry.id   AF-A0AAD9D095-F1
#
_cell.length_a   1.000
_cell.length_b   1.000
_cell.length_c   1.000
_cell.angle_alpha   90.00
_cell.angle_beta   90.00
_cell.angle_gamma   90.00
#
_symmetry.space_group_name_H-M   'P 1'
#
loop_
_entity.id
_entity.type
_entity.pdbx_description
1 polymer ?
#
loop_
_entity_poly.entity_id
_entity_poly.type
_entity_poly.pdbx_seq_one_letter_code
_entity_poly.pdbx_strand_id
1 'polypeptide(L)'
;MHLGVNALAAFLLGHLSRHNRLAISSILSAPLSICPSLRKRQEKGPELLYPDPPSTNHHDMRSFLAYANRSGLDVASTVYVGTHYEYTVSSTLAQYGIHAIRVGGASDQGIDLLGTWSLPSRAENLKVIIQCKGGAQRVGPSIVRELEGSFIGAPVGWRGEGVIAFLISEKPASKGVRESLGRSRWPMGFISCSREGVVQQMLWNQRADEEGLRGIVVTMRHTENGEGESQIVLTHNGKRIPKASKAKVPEGD
;
A
#
# COMPACT_ATOMS: atom_id res chain seq x y z
N MET A 1 3.96 -5.29 73.57
CA MET A 1 5.09 -6.20 73.26
C MET A 1 5.69 -5.72 71.93
N HIS A 2 6.43 -4.62 71.84
CA HIS A 2 7.79 -4.32 72.34
C HIS A 2 8.89 -5.22 71.76
N LEU A 3 9.73 -4.60 70.90
CA LEU A 3 11.13 -4.85 70.49
C LEU A 3 11.23 -4.59 68.98
N GLY A 4 12.11 -3.76 68.44
CA GLY A 4 13.18 -2.95 69.00
C GLY A 4 13.96 -2.29 67.84
N VAL A 5 14.22 -1.00 67.98
CA VAL A 5 15.12 -0.17 67.18
C VAL A 5 16.57 -0.54 67.52
N ASN A 6 17.54 -0.39 66.61
CA ASN A 6 18.84 0.24 66.93
C ASN A 6 19.74 0.48 65.70
N ALA A 7 20.17 1.73 65.60
CA ALA A 7 21.30 2.24 64.82
C ALA A 7 22.54 2.37 65.74
N LEU A 8 23.75 2.46 65.14
CA LEU A 8 25.06 3.05 65.57
C LEU A 8 26.19 2.22 64.93
N ALA A 9 27.37 2.70 64.51
CA ALA A 9 28.21 3.89 64.76
C ALA A 9 29.15 4.09 63.53
N ALA A 10 29.53 5.29 63.06
CA ALA A 10 30.59 6.22 63.54
C ALA A 10 31.98 5.53 63.69
N PHE A 11 33.17 6.05 63.38
CA PHE A 11 33.76 7.32 62.94
C PHE A 11 35.27 7.04 62.73
N LEU A 12 36.02 7.91 62.02
CA LEU A 12 37.48 8.26 62.15
C LEU A 12 38.01 8.68 60.75
N LEU A 13 38.09 9.96 60.38
CA LEU A 13 39.04 11.04 60.72
C LEU A 13 40.50 10.86 60.26
N GLY A 14 40.98 11.85 59.51
CA GLY A 14 42.38 12.16 59.20
C GLY A 14 42.50 12.96 57.89
N HIS A 15 42.24 14.28 57.85
CA HIS A 15 43.22 15.40 57.96
C HIS A 15 44.43 15.26 56.99
N LEU A 16 44.90 16.26 56.23
CA LEU A 16 44.67 17.71 56.14
C LEU A 16 45.51 18.23 54.93
N SER A 17 45.34 19.51 54.59
CA SER A 17 46.28 20.41 53.89
C SER A 17 46.06 20.60 52.38
N ARG A 18 46.07 21.80 51.79
CA ARG A 18 45.72 23.20 52.13
C ARG A 18 46.06 23.99 50.84
N HIS A 19 45.19 24.94 50.50
CA HIS A 19 45.46 26.16 49.72
C HIS A 19 45.94 26.08 48.26
N ASN A 20 45.12 26.58 47.32
CA ASN A 20 45.33 27.97 46.86
C ASN A 20 44.06 28.61 46.26
N ARG A 21 43.82 29.86 46.68
CA ARG A 21 42.90 30.87 46.13
C ARG A 21 43.54 31.45 44.84
N LEU A 22 42.95 32.19 43.90
CA LEU A 22 41.74 33.00 43.67
C LEU A 22 41.85 33.44 42.19
N ALA A 23 40.75 33.62 41.45
CA ALA A 23 40.54 34.81 40.60
C ALA A 23 39.19 34.72 39.86
N ILE A 24 38.39 35.76 40.09
CA ILE A 24 37.11 36.08 39.48
C ILE A 24 37.40 36.82 38.17
N SER A 25 36.69 36.49 37.10
CA SER A 25 36.40 37.44 36.03
C SER A 25 35.05 37.10 35.39
N SER A 26 34.09 37.97 35.66
CA SER A 26 32.78 38.05 35.06
C SER A 26 32.82 39.00 33.86
N ILE A 27 32.46 38.51 32.67
CA ILE A 27 31.99 39.34 31.56
C ILE A 27 30.70 38.72 31.01
N LEU A 28 29.66 39.55 30.99
CA LEU A 28 28.30 39.26 30.54
C LEU A 28 28.16 39.57 29.02
N SER A 29 27.18 38.90 28.38
CA SER A 29 26.53 39.25 27.09
C SER A 29 27.29 38.84 25.81
N ALA A 30 26.70 38.21 24.78
CA ALA A 30 25.31 38.02 24.36
C ALA A 30 25.19 36.74 23.47
N PRO A 31 23.98 36.23 23.20
CA PRO A 31 23.77 34.98 22.48
C PRO A 31 23.71 35.21 20.97
N LEU A 32 24.67 34.68 20.20
CA LEU A 32 24.53 34.53 18.76
C LEU A 32 24.04 33.14 18.43
N SER A 33 22.71 33.10 18.32
CA SER A 33 21.89 32.11 17.67
C SER A 33 22.45 31.79 16.28
N ILE A 34 22.99 30.58 16.13
CA ILE A 34 23.10 29.93 14.82
C ILE A 34 22.53 28.53 15.02
N CYS A 35 21.20 28.45 15.00
CA CYS A 35 20.54 27.21 14.63
C CYS A 35 20.85 27.01 13.14
N PRO A 36 21.67 26.03 12.73
CA PRO A 36 21.51 25.54 11.38
C PRO A 36 20.10 24.94 11.36
N SER A 37 19.20 25.66 10.70
CA SER A 37 17.96 25.10 10.18
C SER A 37 18.30 23.73 9.59
N LEU A 38 18.02 22.67 10.35
CA LEU A 38 17.92 21.33 9.81
C LEU A 38 16.71 21.36 8.88
N ARG A 39 16.90 21.94 7.68
CA ARG A 39 16.12 21.56 6.52
C ARG A 39 16.34 20.07 6.42
N LYS A 40 15.37 19.31 6.93
CA LYS A 40 15.23 17.89 6.68
C LYS A 40 15.22 17.80 5.17
N ARG A 41 16.38 17.49 4.57
CA ARG A 41 16.49 17.15 3.17
C ARG A 41 15.48 16.02 3.03
N GLN A 42 14.37 16.26 2.35
CA GLN A 42 13.55 15.16 1.87
C GLN A 42 14.49 14.43 0.92
N GLU A 43 15.19 13.43 1.47
CA GLU A 43 15.83 12.43 0.63
C GLU A 43 14.68 11.83 -0.15
N LYS A 44 14.60 12.21 -1.41
CA LYS A 44 13.69 11.61 -2.38
C LYS A 44 14.03 10.13 -2.32
N GLY A 45 13.11 9.32 -1.81
CA GLY A 45 13.30 7.87 -1.76
C GLY A 45 13.73 7.36 -3.15
N PRO A 46 14.42 6.21 -3.22
CA PRO A 46 14.89 5.69 -4.49
C PRO A 46 13.73 5.62 -5.48
N GLU A 47 13.94 6.23 -6.65
CA GLU A 47 12.95 6.24 -7.73
C GLU A 47 12.57 4.79 -8.07
N LEU A 48 11.28 4.48 -8.04
CA LEU A 48 10.81 3.12 -8.31
C LEU A 48 11.04 2.80 -9.78
N LEU A 49 11.86 1.79 -10.05
CA LEU A 49 12.08 1.27 -11.39
C LEU A 49 10.95 0.31 -11.76
N TYR A 50 10.22 0.65 -12.81
CA TYR A 50 9.23 -0.24 -13.41
C TYR A 50 9.88 -1.04 -14.54
N PRO A 51 9.45 -2.29 -14.78
CA PRO A 51 9.80 -3.02 -15.99
C PRO A 51 9.39 -2.26 -17.25
N ASP A 52 10.00 -2.62 -18.38
CA ASP A 52 9.59 -2.10 -19.68
C ASP A 52 8.11 -2.42 -19.96
N PRO A 53 7.38 -1.52 -20.65
CA PRO A 53 6.00 -1.77 -20.99
C PRO A 53 5.85 -3.07 -21.78
N PRO A 54 4.81 -3.88 -21.49
CA PRO A 54 4.59 -5.17 -22.15
C PRO A 54 4.19 -5.06 -23.62
N SER A 55 3.88 -3.85 -24.09
CA SER A 55 3.45 -3.55 -25.46
C SER A 55 3.88 -2.14 -25.83
N THR A 56 4.34 -1.96 -27.07
CA THR A 56 4.61 -0.64 -27.67
C THR A 56 3.35 -0.03 -28.31
N ASN A 57 2.26 -0.79 -28.41
CA ASN A 57 1.05 -0.38 -29.14
C ASN A 57 0.04 0.38 -28.28
N HIS A 58 0.06 0.14 -26.96
CA HIS A 58 -0.87 0.74 -26.01
C HIS A 58 -0.27 0.80 -24.61
N HIS A 59 -0.66 1.83 -23.86
CA HIS A 59 -0.20 2.09 -22.49
C HIS A 59 -1.34 2.53 -21.56
N ASP A 60 -2.54 2.74 -22.11
CA ASP A 60 -3.76 3.08 -21.39
C ASP A 60 -4.98 2.48 -22.10
N MET A 61 -6.16 2.60 -21.50
CA MET A 61 -7.41 2.08 -22.07
C MET A 61 -7.68 2.66 -23.48
N ARG A 62 -7.46 3.96 -23.66
CA ARG A 62 -7.79 4.64 -24.91
C ARG A 62 -6.93 4.14 -26.07
N SER A 63 -5.62 4.08 -25.87
CA SER A 63 -4.66 3.55 -26.85
C SER A 63 -4.89 2.06 -27.11
N PHE A 64 -5.30 1.29 -26.09
CA PHE A 64 -5.66 -0.12 -26.25
C PHE A 64 -6.89 -0.33 -27.13
N LEU A 65 -7.99 0.39 -26.89
CA LEU A 65 -9.19 0.31 -27.73
C LEU A 65 -8.88 0.72 -29.17
N ALA A 66 -8.09 1.79 -29.35
CA ALA A 66 -7.66 2.22 -30.68
C ALA A 66 -6.80 1.15 -31.39
N TYR A 67 -5.91 0.48 -30.66
CA TYR A 67 -5.13 -0.66 -31.17
C TYR A 67 -6.04 -1.82 -31.57
N ALA A 68 -6.94 -2.26 -30.69
CA ALA A 68 -7.84 -3.38 -30.91
C ALA A 68 -8.69 -3.16 -32.18
N ASN A 69 -9.23 -1.95 -32.36
CA ASN A 69 -9.99 -1.59 -33.56
C ASN A 69 -9.11 -1.65 -34.83
N ARG A 70 -7.91 -1.06 -34.81
CA ARG A 70 -7.02 -1.07 -35.99
C ARG A 70 -6.52 -2.46 -36.37
N SER A 71 -6.26 -3.32 -35.39
CA SER A 71 -5.75 -4.68 -35.62
C SER A 71 -6.85 -5.71 -35.86
N GLY A 72 -8.13 -5.34 -35.70
CA GLY A 72 -9.25 -6.28 -35.72
C GLY A 72 -9.18 -7.32 -34.61
N LEU A 73 -8.71 -6.93 -33.41
CA LEU A 73 -8.62 -7.84 -32.27
C LEU A 73 -10.03 -8.24 -31.82
N ASP A 74 -10.29 -9.55 -31.76
CA ASP A 74 -11.57 -10.09 -31.32
C ASP A 74 -11.86 -9.68 -29.87
N VAL A 75 -12.99 -9.00 -29.66
CA VAL A 75 -13.47 -8.53 -28.36
C VAL A 75 -13.83 -9.66 -27.40
N ALA A 76 -14.07 -10.86 -27.91
CA ALA A 76 -14.31 -12.07 -27.12
C ALA A 76 -13.01 -12.81 -26.76
N SER A 77 -11.88 -12.43 -27.35
CA SER A 77 -10.59 -13.07 -27.07
C SER A 77 -10.13 -12.85 -25.62
N THR A 78 -9.42 -13.83 -25.07
CA THR A 78 -8.83 -13.73 -23.72
C THR A 78 -7.86 -12.56 -23.59
N VAL A 79 -7.12 -12.25 -24.66
CA VAL A 79 -6.22 -11.09 -24.71
C VAL A 79 -7.00 -9.79 -24.58
N TYR A 80 -8.10 -9.63 -25.34
CA TYR A 80 -8.91 -8.43 -25.25
C TYR A 80 -9.55 -8.28 -23.87
N VAL A 81 -10.21 -9.34 -23.40
CA VAL A 81 -10.92 -9.34 -22.11
C VAL A 81 -9.96 -9.08 -20.96
N GLY A 82 -8.80 -9.73 -20.93
CA GLY A 82 -7.77 -9.55 -19.90
C GLY A 82 -7.19 -8.14 -19.91
N THR A 83 -6.69 -7.69 -21.06
CA THR A 83 -6.04 -6.37 -21.20
C THR A 83 -7.00 -5.24 -20.88
N HIS A 84 -8.24 -5.33 -21.35
CA HIS A 84 -9.29 -4.36 -21.00
C HIS A 84 -9.53 -4.35 -19.49
N TYR A 85 -9.67 -5.52 -18.87
CA TYR A 85 -9.93 -5.62 -17.44
C TYR A 85 -8.78 -5.04 -16.60
N GLU A 86 -7.53 -5.31 -16.97
CA GLU A 86 -6.33 -4.75 -16.32
C GLU A 86 -6.34 -3.21 -16.34
N TYR A 87 -6.65 -2.59 -17.49
CA TYR A 87 -6.76 -1.13 -17.58
C TYR A 87 -7.95 -0.57 -16.79
N THR A 88 -9.10 -1.26 -16.77
CA THR A 88 -10.24 -0.87 -15.94
C THR A 88 -9.86 -0.88 -14.46
N VAL A 89 -9.20 -1.95 -13.99
CA VAL A 89 -8.74 -2.09 -12.60
C VAL A 89 -7.75 -0.98 -12.25
N SER A 90 -6.73 -0.77 -13.08
CA SER A 90 -5.74 0.30 -12.90
C SER A 90 -6.41 1.67 -12.68
N SER A 91 -7.31 2.06 -13.60
CA SER A 91 -8.03 3.34 -13.53
C SER A 91 -8.95 3.42 -12.31
N THR A 92 -9.65 2.34 -12.00
CA THR A 92 -10.61 2.28 -10.89
C THR A 92 -9.89 2.37 -9.54
N LEU A 93 -8.75 1.70 -9.36
CA LEU A 93 -8.04 1.70 -8.09
C LEU A 93 -7.34 3.03 -7.79
N ALA A 94 -7.05 3.85 -8.80
CA ALA A 94 -6.51 5.20 -8.63
C ALA A 94 -7.43 6.09 -7.76
N GLN A 95 -8.74 5.87 -7.79
CA GLN A 95 -9.68 6.60 -6.95
C GLN A 95 -9.50 6.31 -5.44
N TYR A 96 -8.84 5.19 -5.09
CA TYR A 96 -8.50 4.78 -3.73
C TYR A 96 -7.05 5.12 -3.35
N GLY A 97 -6.34 5.87 -4.19
CA GLY A 97 -4.92 6.22 -3.99
C GLY A 97 -3.94 5.13 -4.43
N ILE A 98 -4.43 4.08 -5.10
CA ILE A 98 -3.62 3.01 -5.67
C ILE A 98 -3.32 3.35 -7.13
N HIS A 99 -2.13 3.85 -7.41
CA HIS A 99 -1.69 4.18 -8.76
C HIS A 99 -0.82 3.05 -9.29
N ALA A 100 -1.37 2.22 -10.17
CA ALA A 100 -0.68 1.08 -10.77
C ALA A 100 -0.68 1.14 -12.29
N ILE A 101 0.39 0.67 -12.90
CA ILE A 101 0.56 0.57 -14.34
C ILE A 101 0.63 -0.90 -14.76
N ARG A 102 0.21 -1.16 -15.98
CA ARG A 102 0.26 -2.49 -16.59
C ARG A 102 1.70 -2.88 -16.89
N VAL A 103 2.11 -4.04 -16.38
CA VAL A 103 3.42 -4.67 -16.65
C VAL A 103 3.27 -6.11 -17.15
N GLY A 104 2.07 -6.70 -17.04
CA GLY A 104 1.77 -8.08 -17.39
C GLY A 104 1.93 -8.40 -18.87
N GLY A 105 2.47 -9.60 -19.14
CA GLY A 105 2.93 -10.05 -20.43
C GLY A 105 3.44 -11.49 -20.37
N ALA A 106 4.09 -11.98 -21.42
CA ALA A 106 4.63 -13.33 -21.39
C ALA A 106 5.69 -13.47 -20.27
N SER A 107 5.54 -14.49 -19.41
CA SER A 107 6.48 -14.81 -18.31
C SER A 107 6.51 -13.81 -17.14
N ASP A 108 5.41 -13.11 -16.88
CA ASP A 108 5.27 -12.08 -15.84
C ASP A 108 5.14 -12.60 -14.40
N GLN A 109 5.27 -13.91 -14.16
CA GLN A 109 5.11 -14.55 -12.85
C GLN A 109 3.72 -14.26 -12.20
N GLY A 110 2.71 -13.98 -13.02
CA GLY A 110 1.36 -13.63 -12.56
C GLY A 110 1.23 -12.20 -12.06
N ILE A 111 2.14 -11.29 -12.46
CA ILE A 111 2.09 -9.87 -12.11
C ILE A 111 1.53 -9.08 -13.28
N ASP A 112 0.28 -8.66 -13.17
CA ASP A 112 -0.39 -7.89 -14.22
C ASP A 112 -0.14 -6.39 -14.08
N LEU A 113 -0.22 -5.86 -12.85
CA LEU A 113 0.06 -4.45 -12.55
C LEU A 113 1.06 -4.29 -11.41
N LEU A 114 1.85 -3.21 -11.48
CA LEU A 114 2.71 -2.74 -10.40
C LEU A 114 2.38 -1.29 -10.10
N GLY A 115 2.41 -0.91 -8.83
CA GLY A 115 2.05 0.45 -8.44
C GLY A 115 2.39 0.87 -7.03
N THR A 116 1.85 2.00 -6.63
CA THR A 116 1.96 2.47 -5.26
C THR A 116 0.61 2.80 -4.65
N TRP A 117 0.47 2.59 -3.35
CA TRP A 117 -0.69 3.00 -2.58
C TRP A 117 -0.32 4.12 -1.61
N SER A 118 -0.84 5.32 -1.89
CA SER A 118 -0.72 6.48 -1.01
C SER A 118 -1.79 6.41 0.08
N LEU A 119 -1.35 6.29 1.33
CA LEU A 119 -2.25 6.23 2.50
C LEU A 119 -1.97 7.41 3.44
N PRO A 120 -3.01 8.09 3.96
CA PRO A 120 -2.81 9.19 4.92
C PRO A 120 -2.09 8.77 6.22
N SER A 121 -2.07 7.47 6.52
CA SER A 121 -1.41 6.89 7.69
C SER A 121 0.12 6.79 7.56
N ARG A 122 0.69 7.06 6.37
CA ARG A 122 2.10 6.84 6.07
C ARG A 122 2.72 8.01 5.32
N ALA A 123 4.00 8.25 5.58
CA ALA A 123 4.80 9.21 4.81
C ALA A 123 5.29 8.60 3.49
N GLU A 124 5.57 7.30 3.47
CA GLU A 124 5.99 6.55 2.29
C GLU A 124 4.84 5.68 1.77
N ASN A 125 4.70 5.64 0.45
CA ASN A 125 3.70 4.82 -0.20
C ASN A 125 4.04 3.34 -0.06
N LEU A 126 3.01 2.51 0.08
CA LEU A 126 3.17 1.06 -0.07
C LEU A 126 3.39 0.75 -1.55
N LYS A 127 4.22 -0.24 -1.84
CA LYS A 127 4.33 -0.83 -3.17
C LYS A 127 3.24 -1.89 -3.30
N VAL A 128 2.55 -1.90 -4.44
CA VAL A 128 1.50 -2.88 -4.71
C VAL A 128 1.86 -3.75 -5.90
N ILE A 129 1.72 -5.06 -5.71
CA ILE A 129 1.74 -6.07 -6.76
C ILE A 129 0.31 -6.49 -7.02
N ILE A 130 -0.12 -6.56 -8.27
CA ILE A 130 -1.50 -6.84 -8.60
C ILE A 130 -1.56 -7.95 -9.64
N GLN A 131 -2.36 -8.97 -9.32
CA GLN A 131 -2.82 -9.97 -10.28
C GLN A 131 -4.31 -9.75 -10.57
N CYS A 132 -4.66 -9.64 -11.84
CA CYS A 132 -6.00 -9.43 -12.36
C CYS A 132 -6.55 -10.73 -12.95
N LYS A 133 -7.74 -11.12 -12.53
CA LYS A 133 -8.50 -12.22 -13.13
C LYS A 133 -9.85 -11.73 -13.63
N GLY A 134 -9.85 -11.25 -14.86
CA GLY A 134 -11.06 -10.86 -15.60
C GLY A 134 -11.82 -12.05 -16.16
N GLY A 135 -13.12 -11.87 -16.37
CA GLY A 135 -14.02 -12.86 -16.95
C GLY A 135 -14.97 -13.52 -15.95
N ALA A 136 -15.84 -14.39 -16.48
CA ALA A 136 -16.96 -14.97 -15.74
C ALA A 136 -16.56 -16.02 -14.68
N GLN A 137 -15.34 -16.55 -14.76
CA GLN A 137 -14.92 -17.63 -13.87
C GLN A 137 -14.61 -17.12 -12.46
N ARG A 138 -15.15 -17.81 -11.45
CA ARG A 138 -14.82 -17.52 -10.05
C ARG A 138 -13.39 -17.92 -9.75
N VAL A 139 -12.70 -17.04 -9.02
CA VAL A 139 -11.35 -17.33 -8.54
C VAL A 139 -11.40 -18.32 -7.37
N GLY A 140 -10.56 -19.35 -7.45
CA GLY A 140 -10.38 -20.36 -6.41
C GLY A 140 -9.13 -20.14 -5.55
N PRO A 141 -8.96 -20.94 -4.48
CA PRO A 141 -7.79 -20.88 -3.60
C PRO A 141 -6.44 -21.13 -4.30
N SER A 142 -6.43 -21.79 -5.46
CA SER A 142 -5.20 -22.03 -6.23
C SER A 142 -4.54 -20.73 -6.66
N ILE A 143 -5.31 -19.73 -7.09
CA ILE A 143 -4.79 -18.43 -7.54
C ILE A 143 -4.17 -17.64 -6.39
N VAL A 144 -4.67 -17.82 -5.15
CA VAL A 144 -4.02 -17.21 -3.98
C VAL A 144 -2.60 -17.76 -3.81
N ARG A 145 -2.37 -19.06 -4.04
CA ARG A 145 -1.02 -19.66 -3.97
C ARG A 145 -0.14 -19.23 -5.13
N GLU A 146 -0.73 -19.00 -6.29
CA GLU A 146 -0.04 -18.41 -7.44
C GLU A 146 0.45 -16.99 -7.11
N LEU A 147 -0.42 -16.17 -6.50
CA LEU A 147 -0.09 -14.83 -6.04
C LEU A 147 1.05 -14.82 -5.00
N GLU A 148 1.15 -15.83 -4.14
CA GLU A 148 2.30 -15.95 -3.21
C GLU A 148 3.64 -16.02 -3.96
N GLY A 149 3.66 -16.66 -5.14
CA GLY A 149 4.83 -16.72 -6.01
C GLY A 149 5.27 -15.36 -6.55
N SER A 150 4.34 -14.41 -6.68
CA SER A 150 4.63 -13.06 -7.20
C SER A 150 5.61 -12.28 -6.32
N PHE A 151 5.64 -12.53 -5.00
CA PHE A 151 6.63 -11.89 -4.11
C PHE A 151 8.07 -12.28 -4.43
N ILE A 152 8.26 -13.52 -4.88
CA ILE A 152 9.57 -14.03 -5.29
C ILE A 152 9.89 -13.54 -6.71
N GLY A 153 8.88 -13.60 -7.60
CA GLY A 153 8.99 -13.19 -9.00
C GLY A 153 9.05 -11.69 -9.26
N ALA A 154 8.70 -10.84 -8.28
CA ALA A 154 8.59 -9.39 -8.46
C ALA A 154 9.90 -8.76 -8.95
N PRO A 155 9.90 -7.70 -9.77
CA PRO A 155 11.13 -7.07 -10.24
C PRO A 155 11.98 -6.44 -9.12
N VAL A 156 13.21 -6.04 -9.45
CA VAL A 156 14.09 -5.35 -8.50
C VAL A 156 13.42 -4.06 -8.00
N GLY A 157 13.47 -3.82 -6.69
CA GLY A 157 12.78 -2.70 -6.04
C GLY A 157 11.37 -3.01 -5.54
N TRP A 158 10.76 -4.12 -6.00
CA TRP A 158 9.39 -4.54 -5.70
C TRP A 158 9.30 -5.71 -4.71
N ARG A 159 10.38 -5.94 -3.95
CA ARG A 159 10.49 -6.99 -2.93
C ARG A 159 10.77 -6.39 -1.56
N GLY A 160 10.51 -7.17 -0.52
CA GLY A 160 10.83 -6.82 0.86
C GLY A 160 9.73 -6.00 1.53
N GLU A 161 10.15 -5.14 2.46
CA GLU A 161 9.25 -4.31 3.26
C GLU A 161 8.50 -3.28 2.38
N GLY A 162 7.30 -2.93 2.85
CA GLY A 162 6.37 -2.03 2.21
C GLY A 162 5.64 -2.61 1.00
N VAL A 163 5.71 -3.93 0.75
CA VAL A 163 5.10 -4.58 -0.43
C VAL A 163 3.85 -5.35 -0.04
N ILE A 164 2.73 -5.08 -0.72
CA ILE A 164 1.47 -5.82 -0.56
C ILE A 164 1.01 -6.32 -1.92
N ALA A 165 0.54 -7.57 -1.99
CA ALA A 165 -0.04 -8.12 -3.22
C ALA A 165 -1.57 -8.16 -3.15
N PHE A 166 -2.24 -7.85 -4.26
CA PHE A 166 -3.69 -7.95 -4.40
C PHE A 166 -4.07 -8.88 -5.54
N LEU A 167 -4.98 -9.81 -5.23
CA LEU A 167 -5.74 -10.53 -6.24
C LEU A 167 -7.03 -9.75 -6.54
N ILE A 168 -7.25 -9.40 -7.80
CA ILE A 168 -8.45 -8.71 -8.24
C ILE A 168 -9.28 -9.60 -9.17
N SER A 169 -10.58 -9.68 -8.92
CA SER A 169 -11.50 -10.37 -9.81
C SER A 169 -12.88 -9.71 -9.85
N GLU A 170 -13.70 -10.09 -10.82
CA GLU A 170 -15.03 -9.52 -10.96
C GLU A 170 -16.01 -9.95 -9.86
N LYS A 171 -15.82 -11.14 -9.30
CA LYS A 171 -16.74 -11.70 -8.28
C LYS A 171 -16.13 -11.55 -6.88
N PRO A 172 -16.96 -11.34 -5.84
CA PRO A 172 -16.49 -11.33 -4.46
C PRO A 172 -15.77 -12.63 -4.06
N ALA A 173 -14.82 -12.51 -3.13
CA ALA A 173 -14.03 -13.63 -2.65
C ALA A 173 -14.93 -14.70 -2.05
N SER A 174 -14.76 -15.94 -2.50
CA SER A 174 -15.38 -17.11 -1.88
C SER A 174 -14.80 -17.35 -0.48
N LYS A 175 -15.48 -18.17 0.34
CA LYS A 175 -14.96 -18.61 1.65
C LYS A 175 -13.57 -19.22 1.51
N GLY A 176 -13.35 -20.09 0.53
CA GLY A 176 -12.06 -20.73 0.31
C GLY A 176 -10.95 -19.74 -0.06
N VAL A 177 -11.26 -18.71 -0.86
CA VAL A 177 -10.29 -17.63 -1.18
C VAL A 177 -9.93 -16.85 0.09
N ARG A 178 -10.92 -16.45 0.89
CA ARG A 178 -10.68 -15.72 2.15
C ARG A 178 -9.85 -16.53 3.14
N GLU A 179 -10.14 -17.82 3.28
CA GLU A 179 -9.37 -18.72 4.16
C GLU A 179 -7.93 -18.92 3.66
N SER A 180 -7.74 -19.10 2.35
CA SER A 180 -6.40 -19.23 1.77
C SER A 180 -5.59 -17.95 1.97
N LEU A 181 -6.20 -16.78 1.72
CA LEU A 181 -5.58 -15.47 1.92
C LEU A 181 -5.17 -15.26 3.38
N GLY A 182 -6.04 -15.61 4.32
CA GLY A 182 -5.79 -15.48 5.75
C GLY A 182 -4.68 -16.39 6.30
N ARG A 183 -4.43 -17.55 5.67
CA ARG A 183 -3.36 -18.48 6.07
C ARG A 183 -1.99 -18.12 5.48
N SER A 184 -1.97 -17.27 4.46
CA SER A 184 -0.73 -16.90 3.81
C SER A 184 0.18 -16.13 4.75
N ARG A 185 1.49 -16.34 4.59
CA ARG A 185 2.54 -15.60 5.33
C ARG A 185 2.91 -14.28 4.66
N TRP A 186 2.45 -14.07 3.42
CA TRP A 186 2.71 -12.86 2.65
C TRP A 186 1.66 -11.78 2.91
N PRO A 187 2.02 -10.48 2.89
CA PRO A 187 1.07 -9.37 3.00
C PRO A 187 0.14 -9.31 1.78
N MET A 188 -1.08 -9.83 1.90
CA MET A 188 -1.97 -9.98 0.74
C MET A 188 -3.39 -9.49 0.97
N GLY A 189 -4.02 -9.06 -0.12
CA GLY A 189 -5.41 -8.68 -0.16
C GLY A 189 -6.17 -9.20 -1.38
N PHE A 190 -7.47 -8.96 -1.34
CA PHE A 190 -8.40 -9.29 -2.41
C PHE A 190 -9.30 -8.08 -2.68
N ILE A 191 -9.53 -7.80 -3.96
CA ILE A 191 -10.46 -6.75 -4.39
C ILE A 191 -11.45 -7.34 -5.40
N SER A 192 -12.75 -7.16 -5.14
CA SER A 192 -13.78 -7.42 -6.15
C SER A 192 -14.03 -6.14 -6.94
N CYS A 193 -13.72 -6.15 -8.23
CA CYS A 193 -13.91 -5.02 -9.12
C CYS A 193 -14.62 -5.49 -10.39
N SER A 194 -15.82 -4.97 -10.66
CA SER A 194 -16.59 -5.34 -11.86
C SER A 194 -15.89 -4.88 -13.13
N ARG A 195 -16.33 -5.41 -14.29
CA ARG A 195 -15.79 -5.03 -15.61
C ARG A 195 -16.01 -3.56 -15.97
N GLU A 196 -17.02 -2.95 -15.35
CA GLU A 196 -17.39 -1.52 -15.44
C GLU A 196 -16.58 -0.66 -14.46
N GLY A 197 -15.73 -1.28 -13.63
CA GLY A 197 -14.89 -0.61 -12.65
C GLY A 197 -15.65 -0.20 -11.40
N VAL A 198 -16.56 -1.04 -10.91
CA VAL A 198 -17.24 -0.86 -9.62
C VAL A 198 -16.58 -1.75 -8.59
N VAL A 199 -16.03 -1.17 -7.52
CA VAL A 199 -15.42 -1.94 -6.43
C VAL A 199 -16.49 -2.35 -5.42
N GLN A 200 -16.68 -3.65 -5.29
CA GLN A 200 -17.74 -4.27 -4.48
C GLN A 200 -17.22 -4.82 -3.14
N GLN A 201 -15.93 -5.15 -3.08
CA GLN A 201 -15.29 -5.73 -1.90
C GLN A 201 -13.82 -5.37 -1.91
N MET A 202 -13.29 -5.07 -0.73
CA MET A 202 -11.86 -4.98 -0.48
C MET A 202 -11.60 -5.63 0.88
N LEU A 203 -10.61 -6.51 0.96
CA LEU A 203 -10.22 -7.19 2.19
C LEU A 203 -8.74 -7.58 2.12
N TRP A 204 -8.13 -7.85 3.27
CA TRP A 204 -6.74 -8.25 3.35
C TRP A 204 -6.47 -9.09 4.60
N ASN A 205 -5.32 -9.74 4.64
CA ASN A 205 -4.90 -10.56 5.77
C ASN A 205 -4.13 -9.77 6.83
N GLN A 206 -3.89 -10.39 7.98
CA GLN A 206 -3.16 -9.79 9.10
C GLN A 206 -1.75 -9.32 8.70
N ARG A 207 -1.09 -10.02 7.77
CA ARG A 207 0.25 -9.63 7.29
C ARG A 207 0.21 -8.29 6.55
N ALA A 208 -0.85 -8.01 5.79
CA ALA A 208 -1.06 -6.71 5.17
C ALA A 208 -1.36 -5.60 6.20
N ASP A 209 -2.04 -5.92 7.31
CA ASP A 209 -2.19 -4.96 8.41
C ASP A 209 -0.83 -4.57 8.99
N GLU A 210 0.01 -5.56 9.27
CA GLU A 210 1.37 -5.39 9.80
C GLU A 210 2.27 -4.60 8.85
N GLU A 211 2.10 -4.78 7.54
CA GLU A 211 2.86 -4.07 6.51
C GLU A 211 2.49 -2.58 6.42
N GLY A 212 1.24 -2.22 6.73
CA GLY A 212 0.82 -0.82 6.73
C GLY A 212 -0.66 -0.53 6.62
N LEU A 213 -1.51 -1.56 6.53
CA LEU A 213 -2.96 -1.37 6.43
C LEU A 213 -3.67 -1.33 7.79
N ARG A 214 -2.94 -1.51 8.90
CA ARG A 214 -3.54 -1.46 10.24
C ARG A 214 -4.29 -0.15 10.44
N GLY A 215 -5.54 -0.26 10.89
CA GLY A 215 -6.42 0.87 11.16
C GLY A 215 -7.14 1.42 9.93
N ILE A 216 -6.84 0.91 8.72
CA ILE A 216 -7.67 1.13 7.54
C ILE A 216 -8.89 0.21 7.67
N VAL A 217 -10.09 0.74 7.47
CA VAL A 217 -11.34 0.00 7.54
C VAL A 217 -12.11 0.22 6.26
N VAL A 218 -12.57 -0.89 5.67
CA VAL A 218 -13.42 -0.91 4.48
C VAL A 218 -14.87 -0.90 4.93
N THR A 219 -15.63 0.11 4.50
CA THR A 219 -17.07 0.21 4.78
C THR A 219 -17.86 0.34 3.49
N MET A 220 -19.13 -0.04 3.50
CA MET A 220 -20.05 0.20 2.40
C MET A 220 -20.91 1.41 2.71
N ARG A 221 -20.94 2.39 1.80
CA ARG A 221 -21.94 3.45 1.82
C ARG A 221 -23.07 3.05 0.88
N HIS A 222 -24.25 2.82 1.44
CA HIS A 222 -25.49 2.73 0.69
C HIS A 222 -26.04 4.15 0.47
N THR A 223 -26.58 4.44 -0.71
CA THR A 223 -27.30 5.69 -0.94
C THR A 223 -28.66 5.64 -0.26
N GLU A 224 -29.04 6.70 0.44
CA GLU A 224 -30.22 6.79 1.31
C GLU A 224 -31.56 6.52 0.60
N ASN A 225 -31.59 6.56 -0.75
CA ASN A 225 -32.81 6.36 -1.54
C ASN A 225 -32.83 5.06 -2.37
N GLY A 226 -31.86 4.16 -2.23
CA GLY A 226 -31.79 2.91 -3.02
C GLY A 226 -31.54 3.07 -4.53
N GLU A 227 -31.52 4.30 -5.05
CA GLU A 227 -31.30 4.64 -6.46
C GLU A 227 -29.82 4.79 -6.85
N GLY A 228 -28.88 4.58 -5.92
CA GLY A 228 -27.45 4.71 -6.17
C GLY A 228 -26.65 3.45 -5.86
N GLU A 229 -25.57 3.26 -6.61
CA GLU A 229 -24.67 2.13 -6.42
C GLU A 229 -24.00 2.20 -5.04
N SER A 230 -23.96 1.06 -4.35
CA SER A 230 -23.27 0.94 -3.07
C SER A 230 -21.77 1.09 -3.30
N GLN A 231 -21.12 2.02 -2.59
CA GLN A 231 -19.71 2.32 -2.80
C GLN A 231 -18.85 1.92 -1.60
N ILE A 232 -17.73 1.24 -1.87
CA ILE A 232 -16.68 1.02 -0.89
C ILE A 232 -16.10 2.36 -0.44
N VAL A 233 -16.02 2.62 0.86
CA VAL A 233 -15.38 3.78 1.46
C VAL A 233 -14.26 3.27 2.37
N LEU A 234 -13.09 3.89 2.26
CA LEU A 234 -11.99 3.62 3.18
C LEU A 234 -12.00 4.66 4.30
N THR A 235 -11.77 4.20 5.52
CA THR A 235 -11.61 5.06 6.69
C THR A 235 -10.33 4.69 7.43
N HIS A 236 -9.68 5.67 8.05
CA HIS A 236 -8.52 5.47 8.91
C HIS A 236 -8.80 6.15 10.24
N ASN A 237 -8.80 5.39 11.33
CA ASN A 237 -9.12 5.88 12.68
C ASN A 237 -10.44 6.70 12.71
N GLY A 238 -11.47 6.18 12.04
CA GLY A 238 -12.79 6.82 11.94
C GLY A 238 -12.89 7.99 10.96
N LYS A 239 -11.77 8.46 10.38
CA LYS A 239 -11.76 9.52 9.38
C LYS A 239 -11.81 8.94 7.96
N ARG A 240 -12.69 9.46 7.12
CA ARG A 240 -12.78 9.04 5.72
C ARG A 240 -11.50 9.38 4.97
N ILE A 241 -10.97 8.41 4.23
CA ILE A 241 -9.91 8.64 3.24
C ILE A 241 -10.61 9.18 1.99
N PRO A 242 -10.25 10.39 1.51
CA PRO A 242 -10.84 10.96 0.30
C PRO A 242 -10.64 10.04 -0.89
N LYS A 243 -11.66 9.92 -1.74
CA LYS A 243 -11.51 9.32 -3.06
C LYS A 243 -11.19 10.40 -4.08
N ALA A 244 -10.29 10.10 -5.01
CA ALA A 244 -10.15 10.92 -6.22
C ALA A 244 -11.35 10.68 -7.17
N SER A 245 -11.55 11.57 -8.14
CA SER A 245 -12.52 11.35 -9.21
C SER A 245 -12.07 10.17 -10.08
N LYS A 246 -13.01 9.28 -10.43
CA LYS A 246 -12.75 8.20 -11.40
C LYS A 246 -12.55 8.81 -12.79
N ALA A 247 -11.48 8.45 -13.49
CA ALA A 247 -11.36 8.75 -14.91
C ALA A 247 -12.45 7.99 -15.68
N LYS A 248 -13.20 8.66 -16.56
CA LYS A 248 -14.19 7.98 -17.40
C LYS A 248 -13.48 6.90 -18.22
N VAL A 249 -13.88 5.64 -18.01
CA VAL A 249 -13.44 4.54 -18.87
C VAL A 249 -14.17 4.74 -20.20
N PRO A 250 -13.47 4.91 -21.33
CA PRO A 250 -14.13 4.95 -22.63
C PRO A 250 -14.83 3.61 -22.87
N GLU A 251 -16.12 3.65 -23.17
CA GLU A 251 -16.81 2.47 -23.70
C GLU A 251 -16.36 2.31 -25.17
N GLY A 252 -15.91 1.10 -25.52
CA GLY A 252 -15.64 0.78 -26.92
C GLY A 252 -16.97 0.53 -27.62
N ASP A 253 -17.28 1.34 -28.63
CA ASP A 253 -18.40 1.10 -29.57
C ASP A 253 -18.14 -0.15 -30.43
#